data_AF-A0A7V3KAZ4-F1
#
_entry.id   AF-A0A7V3KAZ4-F1
#
_cell.length_a   1.000
_cell.length_b   1.000
_cell.length_c   1.000
_cell.angle_alpha   90.00
_cell.angle_beta   90.00
_cell.angle_gamma   90.00
#
_symmetry.space_group_name_H-M   'P 1'
#
loop_
_entity.id
_entity.type
_entity.pdbx_description
1 polymer ?
#
loop_
_entity_poly.entity_id
_entity_poly.type
_entity_poly.pdbx_seq_one_letter_code
_entity_poly.pdbx_strand_id
1 'polypeptide(L)'
;MSLELSWGQIEECGKFPAERRKRFIFSVGNDFEAHGPALPPEIDSIMARSLAYHLALNTGAYYAGHIPFTSDRVGGIARAWSPTHIDFEVFVEKTVEFIKDAMGKFPWKAERVIIFVGHGGLIPLLMMGDELSQKFGVKTRVGFVAGVGQVELPKNLEARDTVEKILAGAGEHAYILEHSVAAALGVLDWAKLEQLNRDAEKDPREVLRKHPALAGLGGYQLFGDAKKYGCLKEVGLEFVLNDFLERRKIVVSKELGEVLIQSALKTAELLLL
;
A
#
# COMPACT_ATOMS: atom_id res chain seq x y z
N MET A 1 8.08 51.24 -6.43
CA MET A 1 8.77 49.94 -6.31
C MET A 1 7.72 48.86 -6.57
N SER A 2 7.97 47.95 -7.51
CA SER A 2 7.11 46.78 -7.70
C SER A 2 7.28 45.86 -6.49
N LEU A 3 6.18 45.35 -5.94
CA LEU A 3 6.15 44.37 -4.84
C LEU A 3 6.13 42.92 -5.38
N GLU A 4 6.49 42.71 -6.64
CA GLU A 4 6.49 41.39 -7.26
C GLU A 4 7.77 40.62 -6.93
N LEU A 5 7.60 39.38 -6.47
CA LEU A 5 8.70 38.44 -6.29
C LEU A 5 9.07 37.81 -7.63
N SER A 6 10.36 37.75 -7.92
CA SER A 6 10.88 36.92 -9.02
C SER A 6 10.79 35.44 -8.68
N TRP A 7 10.78 34.59 -9.71
CA TRP A 7 10.88 33.13 -9.52
C TRP A 7 12.11 32.74 -8.70
N GLY A 8 13.26 33.36 -8.93
CA GLY A 8 14.48 33.09 -8.15
C GLY A 8 14.31 33.35 -6.65
N GLN A 9 13.65 34.46 -6.28
CA GLN A 9 13.35 34.76 -4.88
C GLN A 9 12.41 33.72 -4.24
N ILE A 10 11.43 33.22 -5.00
CA ILE A 10 10.54 32.15 -4.54
C ILE A 10 11.32 30.82 -4.40
N GLU A 11 12.24 30.55 -5.32
CA GLU A 11 13.08 29.35 -5.32
C GLU A 11 14.07 29.28 -4.16
N GLU A 12 14.47 30.42 -3.60
CA GLU A 12 15.31 30.54 -2.41
C GLU A 12 14.55 30.33 -1.09
N CYS A 13 13.22 30.29 -1.12
CA CYS A 13 12.41 30.11 0.08
C CYS A 13 12.42 28.66 0.60
N GLY A 14 12.46 28.51 1.92
CA GLY A 14 12.23 27.23 2.60
C GLY A 14 13.48 26.39 2.86
N LYS A 15 13.27 25.16 3.31
CA LYS A 15 14.34 24.25 3.76
C LYS A 15 15.05 23.54 2.60
N PHE A 16 14.34 23.32 1.49
CA PHE A 16 14.80 22.43 0.44
C PHE A 16 15.17 23.21 -0.82
N PRO A 17 16.27 22.83 -1.49
CA PRO A 17 16.65 23.46 -2.74
C PRO A 17 15.62 23.19 -3.85
N ALA A 18 15.43 24.19 -4.71
CA ALA A 18 14.32 24.31 -5.67
C ALA A 18 14.15 23.09 -6.58
N GLU A 19 15.22 22.42 -6.97
CA GLU A 19 15.21 21.25 -7.85
C GLU A 19 14.51 20.04 -7.22
N ARG A 20 14.40 19.97 -5.89
CA ARG A 20 13.73 18.85 -5.21
C ARG A 20 12.28 18.72 -5.65
N ARG A 21 11.58 19.82 -5.91
CA ARG A 21 10.17 19.82 -6.36
C ARG A 21 9.96 19.23 -7.76
N LYS A 22 11.04 19.06 -8.53
CA LYS A 22 10.99 18.40 -9.85
C LYS A 22 10.99 16.88 -9.75
N ARG A 23 11.07 16.32 -8.53
CA ARG A 23 10.89 14.89 -8.26
C ARG A 23 9.44 14.69 -7.86
N PHE A 24 8.66 14.13 -8.78
CA PHE A 24 7.23 13.94 -8.62
C PHE A 24 6.98 12.61 -7.93
N ILE A 25 6.20 12.65 -6.87
CA ILE A 25 5.74 11.48 -6.14
C ILE A 25 4.27 11.27 -6.47
N PHE A 26 3.93 10.05 -6.84
CA PHE A 26 2.56 9.57 -6.95
C PHE A 26 2.37 8.41 -5.97
N SER A 27 1.13 8.18 -5.58
CA SER A 27 0.73 6.99 -4.82
C SER A 27 -0.34 6.22 -5.58
N VAL A 28 -0.42 4.92 -5.35
CA VAL A 28 -1.47 4.04 -5.87
C VAL A 28 -1.74 2.93 -4.88
N GLY A 29 -2.99 2.55 -4.74
CA GLY A 29 -3.42 1.44 -3.89
C GLY A 29 -4.69 0.82 -4.46
N ASN A 30 -5.50 0.27 -3.56
CA ASN A 30 -6.86 -0.13 -3.85
C ASN A 30 -7.82 0.71 -3.01
N ASP A 31 -8.60 1.57 -3.66
CA ASP A 31 -9.56 2.44 -2.97
C ASP A 31 -10.82 1.68 -2.53
N PHE A 32 -11.04 0.48 -3.07
CA PHE A 32 -12.25 -0.30 -2.84
C PHE A 32 -11.92 -1.77 -2.74
N GLU A 33 -11.26 -2.18 -1.66
CA GLU A 33 -10.93 -3.58 -1.39
C GLU A 33 -11.39 -4.04 -0.02
N ALA A 34 -12.00 -5.22 0.01
CA ALA A 34 -12.44 -5.83 1.25
C ALA A 34 -11.23 -6.22 2.11
N HIS A 35 -11.16 -5.65 3.31
CA HIS A 35 -10.14 -5.93 4.32
C HIS A 35 -10.75 -6.38 5.66
N GLY A 36 -11.99 -6.89 5.61
CA GLY A 36 -12.79 -7.16 6.79
C GLY A 36 -13.43 -5.90 7.39
N PRO A 37 -14.10 -6.03 8.55
CA PRO A 37 -14.92 -4.95 9.10
C PRO A 37 -14.11 -3.85 9.79
N ALA A 38 -12.90 -4.15 10.31
CA ALA A 38 -12.13 -3.23 11.13
C ALA A 38 -11.27 -2.24 10.32
N LEU A 39 -10.97 -2.57 9.07
CA LEU A 39 -10.17 -1.75 8.16
C LEU A 39 -11.06 -0.98 7.18
N PRO A 40 -10.69 0.28 6.84
CA PRO A 40 -11.35 1.00 5.76
C PRO A 40 -11.06 0.31 4.40
N PRO A 41 -12.01 0.32 3.45
CA PRO A 41 -11.82 -0.31 2.15
C PRO A 41 -10.68 0.28 1.32
N GLU A 42 -10.26 1.51 1.63
CA GLU A 42 -9.18 2.24 0.98
C GLU A 42 -7.83 2.18 1.75
N ILE A 43 -7.65 1.20 2.65
CA ILE A 43 -6.46 1.13 3.53
C ILE A 43 -5.15 1.15 2.73
N ASP A 44 -5.06 0.43 1.61
CA ASP A 44 -3.89 0.42 0.71
C ASP A 44 -3.55 1.82 0.21
N SER A 45 -4.57 2.56 -0.19
CA SER A 45 -4.42 3.94 -0.64
C SER A 45 -4.09 4.89 0.51
N ILE A 46 -4.63 4.67 1.71
CA ILE A 46 -4.25 5.44 2.90
C ILE A 46 -2.76 5.23 3.20
N MET A 47 -2.28 3.99 3.19
CA MET A 47 -0.88 3.64 3.43
C MET A 47 0.05 4.28 2.38
N ALA A 48 -0.27 4.14 1.09
CA ALA A 48 0.53 4.71 0.00
C ALA A 48 0.55 6.24 0.02
N ARG A 49 -0.61 6.89 0.26
CA ARG A 49 -0.70 8.35 0.36
C ARG A 49 0.06 8.88 1.56
N SER A 50 -0.03 8.21 2.72
CA SER A 50 0.69 8.58 3.92
C SER A 50 2.20 8.57 3.68
N LEU A 51 2.74 7.48 3.13
CA LEU A 51 4.16 7.36 2.79
C LEU A 51 4.59 8.46 1.82
N ALA A 52 3.85 8.65 0.72
CA ALA A 52 4.15 9.65 -0.29
C ALA A 52 4.16 11.09 0.26
N TYR A 53 3.17 11.41 1.10
CA TYR A 53 3.04 12.73 1.72
C TYR A 53 4.18 13.01 2.71
N HIS A 54 4.47 12.07 3.61
CA HIS A 54 5.56 12.20 4.56
C HIS A 54 6.92 12.31 3.85
N LEU A 55 7.13 11.55 2.77
CA LEU A 55 8.35 11.65 1.98
C LEU A 55 8.50 13.04 1.34
N ALA A 56 7.41 13.61 0.79
CA ALA A 56 7.42 14.96 0.23
C ALA A 56 7.81 16.00 1.29
N LEU A 57 7.22 15.93 2.49
CA LEU A 57 7.56 16.82 3.62
C LEU A 57 9.02 16.69 4.06
N ASN A 58 9.58 15.48 4.05
CA ASN A 58 10.93 15.22 4.54
C ASN A 58 12.03 15.58 3.54
N THR A 59 11.72 15.63 2.24
CA THR A 59 12.73 15.69 1.19
C THR A 59 12.59 16.87 0.22
N GLY A 60 11.47 17.58 0.25
CA GLY A 60 11.13 18.64 -0.70
C GLY A 60 10.71 18.12 -2.08
N ALA A 61 10.58 16.80 -2.25
CA ALA A 61 9.93 16.21 -3.42
C ALA A 61 8.45 16.61 -3.46
N TYR A 62 7.85 16.62 -4.65
CA TYR A 62 6.49 17.12 -4.83
C TYR A 62 5.50 15.95 -4.92
N TYR A 63 4.60 15.84 -3.95
CA TYR A 63 3.50 14.87 -4.02
C TYR A 63 2.42 15.36 -5.00
N ALA A 64 2.41 14.78 -6.19
CA ALA A 64 1.64 15.24 -7.34
C ALA A 64 0.23 14.66 -7.42
N GLY A 65 -0.02 13.48 -6.82
CA GLY A 65 -1.37 12.92 -6.77
C GLY A 65 -1.45 11.45 -6.42
N HIS A 66 -2.69 11.00 -6.21
CA HIS A 66 -3.06 9.60 -6.06
C HIS A 66 -3.67 9.08 -7.36
N ILE A 67 -3.20 7.95 -7.85
CA ILE A 67 -3.71 7.28 -9.05
C ILE A 67 -5.04 6.59 -8.68
N PRO A 68 -6.19 6.98 -9.28
CA PRO A 68 -7.51 6.54 -8.85
C PRO A 68 -7.96 5.24 -9.55
N PHE A 69 -7.00 4.38 -9.91
CA PHE A 69 -7.24 3.13 -10.62
C PHE A 69 -6.54 2.00 -9.89
N THR A 70 -7.07 0.79 -10.00
CA THR A 70 -6.46 -0.37 -9.36
C THR A 70 -6.58 -1.61 -10.23
N SER A 71 -5.65 -2.53 -10.03
CA SER A 71 -5.61 -3.83 -10.68
C SER A 71 -5.10 -4.86 -9.68
N ASP A 72 -5.09 -6.11 -10.10
CA ASP A 72 -4.65 -7.22 -9.26
C ASP A 72 -4.00 -8.31 -10.11
N ARG A 73 -2.87 -8.82 -9.65
CA ARG A 73 -2.12 -9.91 -10.28
C ARG A 73 -2.91 -11.21 -10.43
N VAL A 74 -3.97 -11.41 -9.64
CA VAL A 74 -4.84 -12.58 -9.82
C VAL A 74 -5.92 -12.38 -10.89
N GLY A 75 -5.94 -11.22 -11.54
CA GLY A 75 -6.84 -10.90 -12.64
C GLY A 75 -8.30 -10.77 -12.22
N GLY A 76 -9.20 -11.04 -13.16
CA GLY A 76 -10.62 -10.69 -13.03
C GLY A 76 -11.37 -11.33 -11.86
N ILE A 77 -10.84 -12.38 -11.22
CA ILE A 77 -11.43 -12.95 -10.00
C ILE A 77 -11.37 -11.97 -8.82
N ALA A 78 -10.41 -11.04 -8.83
CA ALA A 78 -10.23 -10.04 -7.80
C ALA A 78 -11.47 -9.16 -7.61
N ARG A 79 -12.33 -9.04 -8.63
CA ARG A 79 -13.63 -8.36 -8.54
C ARG A 79 -14.54 -8.88 -7.42
N ALA A 80 -14.27 -10.07 -6.88
CA ALA A 80 -14.98 -10.60 -5.72
C ALA A 80 -14.68 -9.81 -4.41
N TRP A 81 -13.48 -9.24 -4.27
CA TRP A 81 -13.10 -8.44 -3.10
C TRP A 81 -12.68 -7.00 -3.44
N SER A 82 -12.35 -6.71 -4.70
CA SER A 82 -12.05 -5.39 -5.25
C SER A 82 -12.92 -5.10 -6.49
N PRO A 83 -14.17 -4.62 -6.31
CA PRO A 83 -15.12 -4.46 -7.41
C PRO A 83 -14.68 -3.46 -8.49
N THR A 84 -13.76 -2.53 -8.18
CA THR A 84 -13.24 -1.53 -9.13
C THR A 84 -12.04 -2.03 -9.95
N HIS A 85 -11.62 -3.29 -9.75
CA HIS A 85 -10.54 -3.90 -10.51
C HIS A 85 -10.73 -3.76 -12.02
N ILE A 86 -9.69 -3.23 -12.67
CA ILE A 86 -9.52 -3.24 -14.13
C ILE A 86 -8.31 -4.11 -14.49
N ASP A 87 -8.32 -4.61 -15.73
CA ASP A 87 -7.26 -5.46 -16.23
C ASP A 87 -5.92 -4.69 -16.26
N PHE A 88 -4.81 -5.39 -16.05
CA PHE A 88 -3.53 -4.78 -15.71
C PHE A 88 -2.99 -3.86 -16.82
N GLU A 89 -3.14 -4.26 -18.08
CA GLU A 89 -2.74 -3.47 -19.24
C GLU A 89 -3.51 -2.15 -19.31
N VAL A 90 -4.83 -2.21 -19.09
CA VAL A 90 -5.70 -1.01 -19.05
C VAL A 90 -5.32 -0.12 -17.88
N PHE A 91 -4.99 -0.70 -16.73
CA PHE A 91 -4.50 0.04 -15.57
C PHE A 91 -3.20 0.80 -15.87
N VAL A 92 -2.23 0.16 -16.53
CA VAL A 92 -0.96 0.80 -16.89
C VAL A 92 -1.19 1.96 -17.86
N GLU A 93 -2.00 1.77 -18.90
CA GLU A 93 -2.32 2.83 -19.87
C GLU A 93 -2.94 4.05 -19.19
N LYS A 94 -3.99 3.84 -18.38
CA LYS A 94 -4.65 4.93 -17.64
C LYS A 94 -3.74 5.61 -16.63
N THR A 95 -2.88 4.84 -15.95
CA THR A 95 -1.87 5.38 -15.03
C THR A 95 -0.89 6.29 -15.77
N VAL A 96 -0.47 5.89 -16.98
CA VAL A 96 0.45 6.68 -17.79
C VAL A 96 -0.18 7.99 -18.22
N GLU A 97 -1.42 7.95 -18.71
CA GLU A 97 -2.18 9.14 -19.10
C GLU A 97 -2.37 10.10 -17.92
N PHE A 98 -2.81 9.57 -16.77
CA PHE A 98 -3.04 10.35 -15.55
C PHE A 98 -1.76 11.05 -15.07
N ILE A 99 -0.64 10.33 -15.00
CA ILE A 99 0.64 10.92 -14.54
C ILE A 99 1.11 12.00 -15.53
N LYS A 100 0.99 11.78 -16.84
CA LYS A 100 1.37 12.78 -17.85
C LYS A 100 0.52 14.05 -17.73
N ASP A 101 -0.79 13.92 -17.60
CA ASP A 101 -1.70 15.04 -17.39
C ASP A 101 -1.35 15.81 -16.10
N ALA A 102 -1.12 15.07 -15.00
CA ALA A 102 -0.73 15.67 -13.73
C ALA A 102 0.59 16.45 -13.83
N MET A 103 1.63 15.87 -14.44
CA MET A 103 2.91 16.56 -14.63
C MET A 103 2.79 17.80 -15.53
N GLY A 104 1.92 17.76 -16.55
CA GLY A 104 1.72 18.87 -17.48
C GLY A 104 1.11 20.14 -16.84
N LYS A 105 0.57 20.04 -15.62
CA LYS A 105 -0.03 21.17 -14.90
C LYS A 105 0.99 22.09 -14.22
N PHE A 106 2.26 21.72 -14.21
CA PHE A 106 3.31 22.44 -13.49
C PHE A 106 4.17 23.30 -14.42
N PRO A 107 4.62 24.49 -13.95
CA PRO A 107 5.48 25.36 -14.76
C PRO A 107 6.93 24.84 -14.86
N TRP A 108 7.29 23.76 -14.16
CA TRP A 108 8.58 23.09 -14.24
C TRP A 108 8.44 21.68 -14.82
N LYS A 109 9.51 21.22 -15.49
CA LYS A 109 9.59 19.85 -15.99
C LYS A 109 10.00 18.88 -14.88
N ALA A 110 9.37 17.71 -14.83
CA ALA A 110 9.78 16.63 -13.95
C ALA A 110 11.16 16.09 -14.35
N GLU A 111 12.03 15.85 -13.36
CA GLU A 111 13.34 15.20 -13.52
C GLU A 111 13.28 13.72 -13.09
N ARG A 112 12.31 13.37 -12.26
CA ARG A 112 12.06 12.01 -11.79
C ARG A 112 10.60 11.81 -11.43
N VAL A 113 10.07 10.61 -11.69
CA VAL A 113 8.78 10.15 -11.18
C VAL A 113 9.01 8.99 -10.21
N ILE A 114 8.30 9.01 -9.09
CA ILE A 114 8.30 7.96 -8.09
C ILE A 114 6.85 7.56 -7.87
N ILE A 115 6.55 6.27 -7.94
CA ILE A 115 5.20 5.73 -7.69
C ILE A 115 5.28 4.83 -6.46
N PHE A 116 4.54 5.14 -5.41
CA PHE A 116 4.41 4.28 -4.23
C PHE A 116 3.15 3.43 -4.30
N VAL A 117 3.35 2.11 -4.26
CA VAL A 117 2.31 1.09 -4.35
C VAL A 117 1.95 0.62 -2.95
N GLY A 118 0.69 0.75 -2.57
CA GLY A 118 0.14 0.23 -1.31
C GLY A 118 -0.51 -1.14 -1.43
N HIS A 119 -0.89 -1.57 -2.65
CA HIS A 119 -1.63 -2.81 -2.90
C HIS A 119 -0.70 -3.95 -3.35
N GLY A 120 -0.76 -5.10 -2.69
CA GLY A 120 0.01 -6.30 -3.06
C GLY A 120 -0.36 -6.86 -4.45
N GLY A 121 -1.60 -6.64 -4.91
CA GLY A 121 -2.03 -7.00 -6.27
C GLY A 121 -1.26 -6.28 -7.38
N LEU A 122 -0.61 -5.15 -7.06
CA LEU A 122 0.15 -4.32 -7.99
C LEU A 122 1.66 -4.59 -7.99
N ILE A 123 2.14 -5.68 -7.36
CA ILE A 123 3.56 -6.09 -7.40
C ILE A 123 4.15 -6.12 -8.83
N PRO A 124 3.44 -6.57 -9.89
CA PRO A 124 3.99 -6.52 -11.25
C PRO A 124 4.43 -5.12 -11.70
N LEU A 125 3.78 -4.05 -11.21
CA LEU A 125 4.16 -2.67 -11.51
C LEU A 125 5.57 -2.32 -11.01
N LEU A 126 6.04 -2.97 -9.93
CA LEU A 126 7.37 -2.74 -9.37
C LEU A 126 8.48 -3.05 -10.38
N MET A 127 8.22 -3.98 -11.31
CA MET A 127 9.18 -4.42 -12.33
C MET A 127 9.15 -3.55 -13.59
N MET A 128 8.21 -2.61 -13.69
CA MET A 128 8.00 -1.81 -14.91
C MET A 128 8.76 -0.48 -14.92
N GLY A 129 9.73 -0.26 -14.00
CA GLY A 129 10.42 1.02 -13.86
C GLY A 129 11.04 1.55 -15.16
N ASP A 130 11.70 0.70 -15.94
CA ASP A 130 12.32 1.08 -17.22
C ASP A 130 11.28 1.33 -18.32
N GLU A 131 10.27 0.46 -18.41
CA GLU A 131 9.17 0.64 -19.36
C GLU A 131 8.40 1.94 -19.09
N LEU A 132 8.06 2.20 -17.83
CA LEU A 132 7.43 3.44 -17.41
C LEU A 132 8.33 4.64 -17.70
N SER A 133 9.64 4.53 -17.47
CA SER A 133 10.59 5.60 -17.81
C SER A 133 10.54 5.94 -19.30
N GLN A 134 10.45 4.95 -20.19
CA GLN A 134 10.30 5.15 -21.63
C GLN A 134 8.94 5.79 -21.96
N LYS A 135 7.84 5.28 -21.39
CA LYS A 135 6.50 5.83 -21.63
C LYS A 135 6.37 7.28 -21.16
N PHE A 136 7.00 7.64 -20.04
CA PHE A 136 6.96 8.99 -19.48
C PHE A 136 7.99 9.95 -20.06
N GLY A 137 9.10 9.43 -20.62
CA GLY A 137 10.24 10.25 -21.04
C GLY A 137 11.03 10.85 -19.88
N VAL A 138 10.86 10.30 -18.66
CA VAL A 138 11.52 10.75 -17.44
C VAL A 138 11.86 9.53 -16.58
N LYS A 139 13.00 9.57 -15.89
CA LYS A 139 13.44 8.47 -15.02
C LYS A 139 12.35 8.16 -13.98
N THR A 140 11.93 6.91 -13.94
CA THR A 140 10.83 6.46 -13.09
C THR A 140 11.26 5.32 -12.18
N ARG A 141 10.84 5.37 -10.92
CA ARG A 141 11.00 4.29 -9.96
C ARG A 141 9.65 3.97 -9.33
N VAL A 142 9.45 2.69 -9.03
CA VAL A 142 8.26 2.22 -8.33
C VAL A 142 8.71 1.60 -7.02
N GLY A 143 8.12 2.04 -5.91
CA GLY A 143 8.37 1.53 -4.58
C GLY A 143 7.12 0.85 -4.02
N PHE A 144 7.32 -0.11 -3.12
CA PHE A 144 6.22 -0.77 -2.42
C PHE A 144 6.19 -0.35 -0.96
N VAL A 145 5.02 0.02 -0.44
CA VAL A 145 4.86 0.53 0.92
C VAL A 145 5.18 -0.54 1.96
N ALA A 146 4.81 -1.80 1.70
CA ALA A 146 5.19 -2.92 2.58
C ALA A 146 6.60 -3.46 2.29
N GLY A 147 7.35 -2.85 1.36
CA GLY A 147 8.77 -3.11 1.13
C GLY A 147 9.64 -2.51 2.23
N VAL A 148 9.50 -3.02 3.44
CA VAL A 148 10.29 -2.58 4.59
C VAL A 148 11.68 -3.22 4.54
N GLY A 149 12.71 -2.44 4.85
CA GLY A 149 14.07 -2.96 5.01
C GLY A 149 14.19 -3.83 6.26
N GLN A 150 15.40 -4.01 6.80
CA GLN A 150 15.52 -4.62 8.13
C GLN A 150 14.78 -3.78 9.17
N VAL A 151 13.80 -4.40 9.82
CA VAL A 151 12.97 -3.78 10.86
C VAL A 151 13.37 -4.32 12.22
N GLU A 152 13.63 -3.43 13.18
CA GLU A 152 13.74 -3.83 14.59
C GLU A 152 12.33 -3.97 15.17
N LEU A 153 11.88 -5.20 15.39
CA LEU A 153 10.54 -5.47 15.90
C LEU A 153 10.42 -5.11 17.39
N PRO A 154 9.25 -4.58 17.85
CA PRO A 154 8.99 -4.31 19.26
C PRO A 154 9.31 -5.52 20.15
N LYS A 155 9.95 -5.28 21.30
CA LYS A 155 10.48 -6.35 22.18
C LYS A 155 9.42 -7.36 22.62
N ASN A 156 8.23 -6.87 22.94
CA ASN A 156 7.10 -7.65 23.47
C ASN A 156 5.99 -7.84 22.42
N LEU A 157 6.34 -7.86 21.13
CA LEU A 157 5.38 -8.05 20.05
C LEU A 157 4.72 -9.43 20.16
N GLU A 158 3.41 -9.43 20.41
CA GLU A 158 2.60 -10.64 20.25
C GLU A 158 2.62 -11.09 18.78
N ALA A 159 2.71 -12.40 18.54
CA ALA A 159 2.84 -12.99 17.20
C ALA A 159 4.09 -12.54 16.43
N ARG A 160 5.19 -12.28 17.16
CA ARG A 160 6.50 -11.92 16.56
C ARG A 160 6.94 -12.92 15.48
N ASP A 161 6.80 -14.22 15.75
CA ASP A 161 7.14 -15.30 14.81
C ASP A 161 6.38 -15.18 13.48
N THR A 162 5.07 -14.89 13.57
CA THR A 162 4.23 -14.66 12.39
C THR A 162 4.67 -13.40 11.64
N VAL A 163 4.93 -12.31 12.35
CA VAL A 163 5.39 -11.05 11.76
C VAL A 163 6.74 -11.22 11.08
N GLU A 164 7.71 -11.87 11.71
CA GLU A 164 9.03 -12.17 11.13
C GLU A 164 8.89 -12.95 9.83
N LYS A 165 7.99 -13.95 9.80
CA LYS A 165 7.76 -14.76 8.60
C LYS A 165 7.06 -13.97 7.48
N ILE A 166 6.11 -13.10 7.81
CA ILE A 166 5.49 -12.19 6.83
C ILE A 166 6.56 -11.26 6.23
N LEU A 167 7.39 -10.64 7.08
CA LEU A 167 8.49 -9.77 6.66
C LEU A 167 9.58 -10.49 5.86
N ALA A 168 9.76 -11.79 6.08
CA ALA A 168 10.64 -12.65 5.29
C ALA A 168 10.05 -13.04 3.91
N GLY A 169 8.84 -12.60 3.58
CA GLY A 169 8.24 -12.75 2.26
C GLY A 169 7.03 -13.69 2.18
N ALA A 170 6.48 -14.17 3.30
CA ALA A 170 5.27 -15.00 3.27
C ALA A 170 4.02 -14.24 2.77
N GLY A 171 4.05 -12.90 2.76
CA GLY A 171 2.92 -12.06 2.36
C GLY A 171 1.78 -12.07 3.37
N GLU A 172 0.90 -11.08 3.26
CA GLU A 172 -0.36 -11.02 4.02
C GLU A 172 -1.43 -10.27 3.23
N HIS A 173 -2.67 -10.35 3.73
CA HIS A 173 -3.80 -9.52 3.30
C HIS A 173 -4.78 -9.44 4.46
N ALA A 174 -5.21 -8.24 4.84
CA ALA A 174 -6.15 -7.98 5.92
C ALA A 174 -5.79 -8.72 7.22
N TYR A 175 -4.53 -8.59 7.65
CA TYR A 175 -4.01 -9.27 8.84
C TYR A 175 -3.12 -8.37 9.69
N ILE A 176 -2.09 -8.91 10.35
CA ILE A 176 -1.38 -8.25 11.44
C ILE A 176 -0.72 -6.94 11.01
N LEU A 177 -0.01 -6.89 9.87
CA LEU A 177 0.74 -5.67 9.51
C LEU A 177 -0.20 -4.55 9.09
N GLU A 178 -1.16 -4.81 8.19
CA GLU A 178 -2.15 -3.82 7.75
C GLU A 178 -2.98 -3.26 8.90
N HIS A 179 -3.45 -4.12 9.82
CA HIS A 179 -4.19 -3.65 11.00
C HIS A 179 -3.30 -2.84 11.93
N SER A 180 -2.03 -3.21 12.08
CA SER A 180 -1.06 -2.48 12.89
C SER A 180 -0.73 -1.11 12.27
N VAL A 181 -0.54 -1.04 10.95
CA VAL A 181 -0.35 0.21 10.22
C VAL A 181 -1.60 1.08 10.29
N ALA A 182 -2.80 0.51 10.14
CA ALA A 182 -4.06 1.24 10.32
C ALA A 182 -4.21 1.80 11.74
N ALA A 183 -3.78 1.07 12.77
CA ALA A 183 -3.74 1.56 14.15
C ALA A 183 -2.77 2.74 14.31
N ALA A 184 -1.59 2.66 13.71
CA ALA A 184 -0.59 3.74 13.73
C ALA A 184 -1.07 5.00 13.00
N LEU A 185 -1.77 4.84 11.88
CA LEU A 185 -2.36 5.94 11.10
C LEU A 185 -3.67 6.46 11.71
N GLY A 186 -4.20 5.82 12.75
CA GLY A 186 -5.42 6.25 13.45
C GLY A 186 -6.71 6.00 12.67
N VAL A 187 -6.71 5.06 11.73
CA VAL A 187 -7.87 4.73 10.86
C VAL A 187 -8.48 3.37 11.15
N LEU A 188 -7.92 2.62 12.10
CA LEU A 188 -8.45 1.34 12.54
C LEU A 188 -9.72 1.52 13.40
N ASP A 189 -10.77 0.78 13.07
CA ASP A 189 -11.99 0.69 13.89
C ASP A 189 -11.81 -0.36 15.00
N TRP A 190 -11.37 0.09 16.17
CA TRP A 190 -11.10 -0.76 17.33
C TRP A 190 -12.34 -1.53 17.80
N ALA A 191 -13.52 -0.92 17.79
CA ALA A 191 -14.75 -1.57 18.25
C ALA A 191 -15.12 -2.76 17.34
N LYS A 192 -14.96 -2.60 16.02
CA LYS A 192 -15.17 -3.69 15.06
C LYS A 192 -14.08 -4.75 15.15
N LEU A 193 -12.82 -4.38 15.39
CA LEU A 193 -11.74 -5.34 15.63
C LEU A 193 -12.02 -6.20 16.87
N GLU A 194 -12.40 -5.58 17.99
CA GLU A 194 -12.75 -6.29 19.21
C GLU A 194 -13.91 -7.25 18.99
N GLN A 195 -14.95 -6.82 18.28
CA GLN A 195 -16.08 -7.67 17.94
C GLN A 195 -15.65 -8.85 17.06
N LEU A 196 -14.84 -8.59 16.03
CA LEU A 196 -14.28 -9.62 15.16
C LEU A 196 -13.46 -10.65 15.93
N ASN A 197 -12.61 -10.21 16.86
CA ASN A 197 -11.80 -11.10 17.69
C ASN A 197 -12.66 -11.94 18.65
N ARG A 198 -13.72 -11.36 19.24
CA ARG A 198 -14.68 -12.12 20.06
C ARG A 198 -15.43 -13.18 19.26
N ASP A 199 -15.77 -12.88 18.01
CA ASP A 199 -16.44 -13.85 17.12
C ASP A 199 -15.47 -14.93 16.65
N ALA A 200 -14.21 -14.56 16.35
CA ALA A 200 -13.17 -15.49 15.92
C ALA A 200 -12.74 -16.45 17.04
N GLU A 201 -12.70 -16.00 18.29
CA GLU A 201 -12.42 -16.86 19.46
C GLU A 201 -13.40 -18.04 19.54
N LYS A 202 -14.68 -17.79 19.24
CA LYS A 202 -15.75 -18.78 19.22
C LYS A 202 -15.67 -19.69 17.99
N ASP A 203 -15.63 -19.09 16.80
CA ASP A 203 -15.54 -19.81 15.53
C ASP A 203 -14.84 -18.97 14.45
N PRO A 204 -13.52 -19.16 14.23
CA PRO A 204 -12.78 -18.38 13.24
C PRO A 204 -13.21 -18.73 11.81
N ARG A 205 -13.76 -19.92 11.56
CA ARG A 205 -14.23 -20.33 10.24
C ARG A 205 -15.50 -19.60 9.86
N GLU A 206 -16.41 -19.40 10.80
CA GLU A 206 -17.62 -18.63 10.55
C GLU A 206 -17.32 -17.15 10.30
N VAL A 207 -16.33 -16.58 11.01
CA VAL A 207 -15.83 -15.23 10.71
C VAL A 207 -15.33 -15.14 9.26
N LEU A 208 -14.57 -16.12 8.79
CA LEU A 208 -14.10 -16.16 7.39
C LEU A 208 -15.23 -16.38 6.38
N ARG A 209 -16.33 -17.05 6.72
CA ARG A 209 -17.51 -17.10 5.84
C ARG A 209 -18.17 -15.73 5.69
N LYS A 210 -18.30 -14.99 6.80
CA LYS A 210 -18.91 -13.66 6.81
C LYS A 210 -18.01 -12.58 6.19
N HIS A 211 -16.70 -12.72 6.36
CA HIS A 211 -15.69 -11.76 5.94
C HIS A 211 -14.59 -12.47 5.13
N PRO A 212 -14.88 -12.87 3.88
CA PRO A 212 -14.04 -13.80 3.14
C PRO A 212 -12.67 -13.27 2.73
N ALA A 213 -12.48 -11.95 2.73
CA ALA A 213 -11.20 -11.34 2.42
C ALA A 213 -10.21 -11.34 3.59
N LEU A 214 -10.64 -11.58 4.83
CA LEU A 214 -9.73 -11.57 6.00
C LEU A 214 -8.63 -12.64 5.93
N ALA A 215 -7.52 -12.35 6.63
CA ALA A 215 -6.45 -13.31 6.90
C ALA A 215 -5.99 -14.05 5.64
N GLY A 216 -5.56 -13.30 4.64
CA GLY A 216 -5.07 -13.86 3.39
C GLY A 216 -6.17 -14.30 2.44
N LEU A 217 -7.32 -13.64 2.37
CA LEU A 217 -8.47 -14.08 1.55
C LEU A 217 -9.04 -15.45 2.00
N GLY A 218 -9.00 -15.71 3.30
CA GLY A 218 -9.23 -17.02 3.90
C GLY A 218 -10.60 -17.65 3.59
N GLY A 219 -11.66 -16.84 3.51
CA GLY A 219 -12.99 -17.37 3.18
C GLY A 219 -13.09 -17.87 1.75
N TYR A 220 -12.44 -17.18 0.81
CA TYR A 220 -12.36 -17.64 -0.58
C TYR A 220 -11.54 -18.92 -0.70
N GLN A 221 -10.44 -19.02 0.04
CA GLN A 221 -9.60 -20.22 0.06
C GLN A 221 -10.30 -21.45 0.66
N LEU A 222 -11.06 -21.27 1.75
CA LEU A 222 -11.70 -22.38 2.47
C LEU A 222 -13.07 -22.78 1.91
N PHE A 223 -13.87 -21.81 1.47
CA PHE A 223 -15.29 -22.01 1.14
C PHE A 223 -15.65 -21.62 -0.28
N GLY A 224 -14.73 -20.97 -1.01
CA GLY A 224 -14.94 -20.64 -2.41
C GLY A 224 -14.93 -21.88 -3.32
N ASP A 225 -15.55 -21.75 -4.50
CA ASP A 225 -15.43 -22.76 -5.55
C ASP A 225 -13.95 -22.94 -5.95
N ALA A 226 -13.41 -24.14 -5.74
CA ALA A 226 -12.03 -24.48 -6.05
C ALA A 226 -11.66 -24.25 -7.52
N LYS A 227 -12.62 -24.37 -8.46
CA LYS A 227 -12.38 -24.08 -9.88
C LYS A 227 -12.16 -22.59 -10.14
N LYS A 228 -12.77 -21.73 -9.31
CA LYS A 228 -12.70 -20.28 -9.44
C LYS A 228 -11.58 -19.66 -8.61
N TYR A 229 -11.38 -20.13 -7.38
CA TYR A 229 -10.47 -19.53 -6.41
C TYR A 229 -9.22 -20.37 -6.14
N GLY A 230 -9.04 -21.50 -6.83
CA GLY A 230 -7.90 -22.40 -6.63
C GLY A 230 -6.53 -21.75 -6.84
N CYS A 231 -6.43 -20.75 -7.72
CA CYS A 231 -5.19 -20.01 -7.97
C CYS A 231 -4.73 -19.16 -6.77
N LEU A 232 -5.59 -18.90 -5.77
CA LEU A 232 -5.20 -18.17 -4.56
C LEU A 232 -4.10 -18.90 -3.77
N LYS A 233 -3.98 -20.22 -3.93
CA LYS A 233 -2.90 -21.00 -3.33
C LYS A 233 -1.51 -20.59 -3.84
N GLU A 234 -1.43 -20.07 -5.06
CA GLU A 234 -0.17 -19.63 -5.68
C GLU A 234 0.25 -18.23 -5.19
N VAL A 235 -0.64 -17.50 -4.51
CA VAL A 235 -0.41 -16.15 -3.99
C VAL A 235 0.42 -16.17 -2.69
N GLY A 236 0.51 -17.33 -2.01
CA GLY A 236 1.35 -17.53 -0.82
C GLY A 236 0.68 -17.18 0.51
N LEU A 237 -0.61 -16.86 0.52
CA LEU A 237 -1.32 -16.34 1.71
C LEU A 237 -1.84 -17.42 2.67
N GLU A 238 -1.62 -18.71 2.38
CA GLU A 238 -2.08 -19.83 3.22
C GLU A 238 -1.48 -19.79 4.64
N PHE A 239 -0.26 -19.25 4.78
CA PHE A 239 0.39 -19.13 6.07
C PHE A 239 -0.42 -18.26 7.06
N VAL A 240 -0.84 -17.06 6.64
CA VAL A 240 -1.59 -16.14 7.51
C VAL A 240 -3.01 -16.65 7.78
N LEU A 241 -3.59 -17.39 6.84
CA LEU A 241 -4.86 -18.08 7.05
C LEU A 241 -4.75 -19.11 8.18
N ASN A 242 -3.73 -19.96 8.15
CA ASN A 242 -3.52 -20.99 9.17
C ASN A 242 -3.21 -20.35 10.53
N ASP A 243 -2.39 -19.30 10.56
CA ASP A 243 -2.11 -18.55 11.79
C ASP A 243 -3.41 -17.98 12.39
N PHE A 244 -4.27 -17.36 11.58
CA PHE A 244 -5.55 -16.84 12.06
C PHE A 244 -6.48 -17.92 12.61
N LEU A 245 -6.55 -19.10 11.96
CA LEU A 245 -7.39 -20.21 12.43
C LEU A 245 -6.92 -20.78 13.77
N GLU A 246 -5.61 -20.83 13.99
CA GLU A 246 -5.01 -21.29 15.24
C GLU A 246 -5.15 -20.23 16.35
N ARG A 247 -4.79 -18.98 16.03
CA ARG A 247 -4.75 -17.86 16.97
C ARG A 247 -6.13 -17.34 17.34
N ARG A 248 -7.09 -17.48 16.43
CA ARG A 248 -8.49 -17.05 16.56
C ARG A 248 -8.68 -15.56 16.88
N LYS A 249 -7.72 -14.73 16.47
CA LYS A 249 -7.77 -13.28 16.56
C LYS A 249 -6.76 -12.64 15.63
N ILE A 250 -7.01 -11.40 15.23
CA ILE A 250 -6.03 -10.53 14.60
C ILE A 250 -5.32 -9.77 15.72
N VAL A 251 -4.01 -9.98 15.83
CA VAL A 251 -3.14 -9.25 16.75
C VAL A 251 -2.78 -7.92 16.12
N VAL A 252 -2.91 -6.85 16.90
CA VAL A 252 -2.65 -5.49 16.42
C VAL A 252 -1.72 -4.78 17.39
N SER A 253 -0.65 -4.21 16.87
CA SER A 253 0.30 -3.40 17.63
C SER A 253 0.49 -2.05 16.95
N LYS A 254 0.06 -0.97 17.60
CA LYS A 254 0.30 0.39 17.09
C LYS A 254 1.80 0.66 16.92
N GLU A 255 2.62 0.22 17.87
CA GLU A 255 4.08 0.37 17.83
C GLU A 255 4.69 -0.36 16.62
N LEU A 256 4.18 -1.55 16.28
CA LEU A 256 4.60 -2.24 15.06
C LEU A 256 4.26 -1.41 13.82
N GLY A 257 3.04 -0.87 13.73
CA GLY A 257 2.63 -0.01 12.62
C GLY A 257 3.52 1.22 12.45
N GLU A 258 3.85 1.89 13.56
CA GLU A 258 4.76 3.05 13.56
C GLU A 258 6.14 2.66 13.03
N VAL A 259 6.69 1.54 13.51
CA VAL A 259 7.98 1.01 13.06
C VAL A 259 7.99 0.67 11.56
N LEU A 260 6.91 0.05 11.05
CA LEU A 260 6.77 -0.29 9.63
C LEU A 260 6.73 0.98 8.77
N ILE A 261 5.95 1.99 9.17
CA ILE A 261 5.88 3.28 8.47
C ILE A 261 7.26 3.95 8.42
N GLN A 262 7.99 3.99 9.54
CA GLN A 262 9.33 4.59 9.59
C GLN A 262 10.33 3.84 8.71
N SER A 263 10.26 2.50 8.69
CA SER A 263 11.11 1.68 7.83
C SER A 263 10.81 1.93 6.34
N ALA A 264 9.53 1.95 5.97
CA ALA A 264 9.09 2.26 4.62
C ALA A 264 9.55 3.66 4.17
N LEU A 265 9.47 4.66 5.04
CA LEU A 265 9.98 6.01 4.77
C LEU A 265 11.48 6.03 4.48
N LYS A 266 12.28 5.33 5.31
CA LYS A 266 13.73 5.22 5.10
C LYS A 266 14.07 4.57 3.76
N THR A 267 13.39 3.48 3.41
CA THR A 267 13.58 2.81 2.11
C THR A 267 13.16 3.74 0.96
N ALA A 268 12.04 4.45 1.11
CA ALA A 268 11.51 5.37 0.11
C ALA A 268 12.46 6.54 -0.20
N GLU A 269 13.17 7.06 0.81
CA GLU A 269 14.19 8.10 0.62
C GLU A 269 15.30 7.67 -0.34
N LEU A 270 15.68 6.40 -0.36
CA LEU A 270 16.68 5.86 -1.29
C LEU A 270 16.20 5.91 -2.75
N LEU A 271 14.89 5.83 -2.99
CA LEU A 271 14.34 5.93 -4.35
C LEU A 271 14.48 7.34 -4.93
N LEU A 272 14.64 8.36 -4.07
CA LEU A 272 14.83 9.75 -4.48
C LEU A 272 16.28 10.09 -4.87
N LEU A 273 17.27 9.25 -4.51
CA LEU A 273 18.69 9.38 -4.90
C LEU A 273 18.91 8.86 -6.32
#